data_AF-A0A1H6ACY7-F1
#
_entry.id   AF-A0A1H6ACY7-F1
#
_cell.length_a   1.000
_cell.length_b   1.000
_cell.length_c   1.000
_cell.angle_alpha   90.00
_cell.angle_beta   90.00
_cell.angle_gamma   90.00
#
_symmetry.space_group_name_H-M   'P 1'
#
loop_
_entity.id
_entity.type
_entity.pdbx_description
1 polymer ?
#
loop_
_entity_poly.entity_id
_entity_poly.type
_entity_poly.pdbx_seq_one_letter_code
_entity_poly.pdbx_strand_id
1 'polypeptide(L)' 'MHYGHHFWGMHMFWWVFWIIILIWIFATPYDLPGQRTKTENPLEILKKRFAKGEITKEEFDEKKKFLKEN' A
#
# COMPACT_ATOMS: atom_id res chain seq x y z
N MET A 1 -46.61 -0.53 29.36
CA MET A 1 -46.03 0.54 28.51
C MET A 1 -44.53 0.29 28.39
N HIS A 2 -44.05 -0.35 27.32
CA HIS A 2 -42.62 -0.42 27.00
C HIS A 2 -42.41 -0.85 25.55
N TYR A 3 -42.62 0.08 24.61
CA TYR A 3 -42.38 -0.11 23.17
C TYR A 3 -41.50 1.01 22.62
N GLY A 4 -40.39 1.31 23.31
CA GLY A 4 -39.46 2.39 22.94
C GLY A 4 -38.03 1.97 22.64
N HIS A 5 -37.68 0.69 22.80
CA HIS A 5 -36.27 0.24 22.77
C HIS A 5 -35.81 -0.41 21.45
N HIS A 6 -36.68 -0.58 20.46
CA HIS A 6 -36.32 -1.29 19.22
C HIS A 6 -35.76 -0.39 18.12
N PHE A 7 -35.99 0.93 18.15
CA PHE A 7 -35.45 1.84 17.13
C PHE A 7 -33.97 2.20 17.34
N TRP A 8 -33.49 2.19 18.58
CA TRP A 8 -32.10 2.54 18.88
C TRP A 8 -31.14 1.36 18.72
N GLY A 9 -31.62 0.13 18.94
CA GLY A 9 -30.82 -1.09 18.80
C GLY A 9 -30.42 -1.36 17.34
N MET A 10 -31.37 -1.24 16.40
CA MET A 10 -31.11 -1.53 14.98
C MET A 10 -30.11 -0.56 14.33
N HIS A 11 -30.09 0.70 14.76
CA HIS A 11 -29.16 1.70 14.24
C HIS A 11 -27.74 1.53 14.80
N MET A 12 -27.59 1.05 16.04
CA MET A 12 -26.26 0.76 16.60
C MET A 12 -25.55 -0.37 15.86
N PHE A 13 -26.26 -1.43 15.46
CA PHE A 13 -25.66 -2.52 14.67
C PHE A 13 -25.12 -2.03 13.32
N TRP A 14 -25.82 -1.09 12.68
CA TRP A 14 -25.38 -0.48 11.43
C TRP A 14 -24.06 0.29 11.61
N TRP A 15 -23.95 1.08 12.67
CA TRP A 15 -22.71 1.80 13.00
C TRP A 15 -21.55 0.88 13.34
N VAL A 16 -21.80 -0.21 14.08
CA VAL A 16 -20.77 -1.21 14.41
C VAL A 16 -20.25 -1.89 13.14
N PHE A 17 -21.12 -2.20 12.18
CA PHE A 17 -20.72 -2.76 10.88
C PHE A 17 -19.76 -1.84 10.11
N TRP A 18 -20.06 -0.54 10.03
CA TRP A 18 -19.17 0.44 9.40
C TRP A 18 -17.82 0.57 10.11
N ILE A 19 -17.80 0.54 11.44
CA ILE A 19 -16.56 0.60 12.22
C ILE A 19 -15.68 -0.64 11.95
N ILE A 20 -16.28 -1.83 11.87
CA ILE A 20 -15.55 -3.07 11.56
C ILE A 20 -14.94 -2.99 10.15
N ILE A 21 -15.67 -2.50 9.15
CA ILE A 21 -15.15 -2.29 7.79
C ILE A 21 -13.97 -1.32 7.80
N LEU A 22 -14.11 -0.21 8.53
CA LEU A 22 -13.06 0.80 8.62
C LEU A 22 -11.80 0.20 9.23
N ILE A 23 -11.92 -0.52 10.36
CA ILE A 23 -10.78 -1.23 10.96
C ILE A 23 -10.21 -2.27 9.99
N TRP A 24 -11.03 -3.03 9.27
CA TRP A 24 -10.55 -4.04 8.32
C TRP A 24 -9.75 -3.44 7.16
N ILE A 25 -10.12 -2.25 6.67
CA ILE A 25 -9.37 -1.50 5.66
C ILE A 25 -7.97 -1.10 6.16
N PHE A 26 -7.86 -0.68 7.43
CA PHE A 26 -6.56 -0.28 8.02
C PHE A 26 -5.74 -1.47 8.55
N ALA A 27 -6.40 -2.53 9.01
CA ALA A 27 -5.76 -3.72 9.59
C ALA A 27 -5.31 -4.70 8.51
N THR A 28 -5.90 -4.65 7.31
CA THR A 28 -5.32 -5.32 6.16
C THR A 28 -4.09 -4.51 5.77
N PRO A 29 -2.86 -5.05 5.89
CA PRO A 29 -1.72 -4.48 5.20
C PRO A 29 -1.99 -4.74 3.72
N TYR A 30 -2.82 -3.88 3.12
CA TYR A 30 -2.75 -3.66 1.70
C TYR A 30 -1.35 -3.10 1.50
N ASP A 31 -0.39 -4.00 1.24
CA ASP A 31 0.73 -3.74 0.38
C ASP A 31 0.10 -3.13 -0.87
N LEU A 32 -0.02 -1.80 -0.88
CA LEU A 32 -0.54 -1.08 -2.01
C LEU A 32 0.36 -1.51 -3.17
N PRO A 33 -0.13 -2.33 -4.12
CA PRO A 33 0.70 -2.73 -5.25
C PRO A 33 0.93 -1.53 -6.20
N GLY A 34 0.39 -0.35 -5.85
CA GLY A 34 0.42 0.88 -6.62
C GLY A 34 0.85 2.14 -5.86
N GLN A 35 1.32 2.08 -4.61
CA GLN A 35 2.00 3.25 -4.01
C GLN A 35 3.45 3.42 -4.52
N ARG A 36 3.83 2.70 -5.59
CA ARG A 36 5.02 3.00 -6.39
C ARG A 36 4.84 4.19 -7.34
N THR A 37 4.11 5.22 -6.92
CA THR A 37 3.81 6.40 -7.75
C THR A 37 4.19 7.72 -7.09
N LYS A 38 5.03 7.69 -6.06
CA LYS A 38 5.78 8.88 -5.63
C LYS A 38 7.24 8.52 -5.59
N THR A 39 7.99 9.01 -6.58
CA THR A 39 9.44 8.82 -6.75
C THR A 39 9.85 7.35 -6.94
N GLU A 40 9.67 6.82 -8.16
CA GLU A 40 10.49 5.67 -8.58
C GLU A 40 11.95 6.12 -8.47
N ASN A 41 12.59 5.73 -7.36
CA ASN A 41 13.99 5.98 -7.11
C ASN A 41 14.76 5.47 -8.35
N PRO A 42 15.69 6.24 -8.93
CA PRO A 42 16.49 5.79 -10.07
C PRO A 42 17.07 4.37 -9.92
N LEU A 43 17.33 3.95 -8.67
CA LEU A 43 17.73 2.59 -8.30
C LEU A 43 16.67 1.51 -8.59
N GLU A 44 15.39 1.78 -8.39
CA GLU A 44 14.30 0.85 -8.70
C GLU A 44 14.14 0.64 -10.22
N ILE A 45 14.28 1.72 -11.00
CA ILE A 45 14.26 1.66 -12.47
C ILE A 45 15.43 0.81 -12.97
N LEU A 46 16.63 1.01 -12.41
CA LEU A 46 17.81 0.19 -12.67
C LEU A 46 17.60 -1.28 -12.34
N LYS A 47 17.04 -1.58 -11.16
CA LYS A 47 16.76 -2.94 -10.72
C LYS A 47 15.75 -3.64 -11.63
N LYS A 48 14.75 -2.92 -12.12
CA LYS A 48 13.74 -3.43 -13.07
C LYS A 48 14.37 -3.78 -14.42
N ARG A 49 15.27 -2.95 -14.94
CA ARG A 49 16.01 -3.22 -16.20
C ARG A 49 16.98 -4.38 -16.05
N PHE A 50 17.66 -4.49 -14.90
CA PHE A 50 18.52 -5.63 -14.59
C PHE A 50 17.72 -6.93 -14.52
N ALA A 51 16.55 -6.93 -13.85
CA ALA A 51 15.67 -8.09 -13.78
C ALA A 51 15.10 -8.51 -15.15
N LYS A 52 14.93 -7.55 -16.06
CA LYS A 52 14.56 -7.83 -17.46
C LYS A 52 15.73 -8.33 -18.31
N GLY A 53 16.96 -8.29 -17.82
CA GLY A 53 18.16 -8.65 -18.58
C GLY A 53 18.55 -7.60 -19.64
N GLU A 54 18.00 -6.38 -19.57
CA GLU A 54 18.30 -5.29 -20.50
C GLU A 54 19.66 -4.63 -20.24
N ILE A 55 20.24 -4.86 -19.05
CA ILE A 55 21.54 -4.34 -18.64
C ILE A 55 22.37 -5.44 -18.00
N THR A 56 23.68 -5.35 -18.18
CA THR A 56 24.63 -6.29 -17.57
C THR A 56 24.87 -5.96 -16.10
N LYS A 57 25.46 -6.91 -15.35
CA LYS A 57 25.80 -6.73 -13.93
C LYS A 57 26.79 -5.58 -13.71
N GLU A 58 27.69 -5.38 -14.66
CA GLU A 58 28.72 -4.34 -14.63
C GLU A 58 28.10 -2.95 -14.75
N GLU A 59 27.26 -2.74 -15.78
CA GLU A 59 26.53 -1.48 -15.97
C GLU A 59 25.58 -1.16 -14.81
N PHE A 60 25.00 -2.18 -14.18
CA PHE A 60 24.16 -2.00 -13.00
C PHE A 60 24.96 -1.49 -11.80
N ASP A 61 26.16 -2.05 -11.55
CA ASP A 61 27.00 -1.64 -10.41
C ASP A 61 27.55 -0.22 -10.57
N GLU A 62 27.98 0.15 -11.79
CA GLU A 62 28.44 1.51 -12.10
C GLU A 62 27.34 2.54 -11.88
N LYS A 63 26.15 2.32 -12.44
CA LYS A 63 25.03 3.24 -12.31
C LYS A 63 24.50 3.31 -10.88
N LYS A 64 24.54 2.19 -10.14
CA LYS A 64 24.19 2.14 -8.72
C LYS A 64 25.15 2.96 -7.86
N LYS A 65 26.45 2.88 -8.12
CA LYS A 65 27.48 3.68 -7.43
C LYS A 65 27.31 5.16 -7.72
N PHE A 66 27.15 5.52 -8.99
CA PHE A 66 26.92 6.90 -9.41
C PHE A 66 25.71 7.56 -8.73
N LEU A 67 24.61 6.82 -8.59
CA LEU A 67 23.40 7.28 -7.91
C LEU A 67 23.48 7.32 -6.38
N LYS A 68 24.48 6.66 -5.78
CA LYS A 68 24.72 6.68 -4.34
C LYS A 68 25.68 7.80 -3.93
N GLU A 69 26.47 8.28 -4.88
CA GLU A 69 27.54 9.26 -4.69
C GLU A 69 27.12 10.70 -5.05
N ASN A 70 25.98 10.88 -5.73
CA ASN A 70 25.27 12.17 -5.92
C ASN A 70 24.02 12.25 -5.04
#